data_AF-A0A0C2MQV1-F1
#
_entry.id   AF-A0A0C2MQV1-F1
#
_cell.length_a   1.000
_cell.length_b   1.000
_cell.length_c   1.000
_cell.angle_alpha   90.00
_cell.angle_beta   90.00
_cell.angle_gamma   90.00
#
_symmetry.space_group_name_H-M   'P 1'
#
loop_
_entity.id
_entity.type
_entity.pdbx_description
1 polymer ?
#
loop_
_entity_poly.entity_id
_entity_poly.type
_entity_poly.pdbx_seq_one_letter_code
_entity_poly.pdbx_strand_id
1 'polypeptide(L)'
;MSQKSSKIQKSMAVVESLKFNAEGLKNLNKYEEASCAKLVVAKIDKNVQMQISRIVSLYEHAADFYLKTNDIRAYSCLMYVIRMLVENAQIGQAIEFCFRNGYRYLIECNDPQIAEDLYTTGEELRILHDHQHSCVFTEFVEAYFKDNVTKAIILKCNFIQNERNESENGYTHTCMSKD
;
A
#
# COMPACT_ATOMS: atom_id res chain seq x y z
N MET A 1 15.29 -7.72 16.51
CA MET A 1 14.17 -6.90 15.96
C MET A 1 12.77 -7.33 16.47
N SER A 2 12.65 -7.99 17.64
CA SER A 2 11.40 -8.65 18.09
C SER A 2 10.46 -7.78 18.98
N GLN A 3 10.97 -6.79 19.72
CA GLN A 3 10.16 -6.08 20.73
C GLN A 3 9.15 -5.04 20.18
N LYS A 4 9.41 -4.41 19.02
CA LYS A 4 8.55 -3.31 18.52
C LYS A 4 7.29 -3.80 17.80
N SER A 5 7.41 -4.83 16.96
CA SER A 5 6.25 -5.51 16.34
C SER A 5 5.32 -6.09 17.42
N SER A 6 5.89 -6.67 18.49
CA SER A 6 5.14 -7.12 19.67
C SER A 6 4.33 -6.00 20.35
N LYS A 7 4.85 -4.76 20.38
CA LYS A 7 4.17 -3.63 21.04
C LYS A 7 2.99 -3.11 20.21
N ILE A 8 3.11 -3.13 18.88
CA ILE A 8 2.01 -2.72 17.98
C ILE A 8 0.88 -3.76 18.04
N GLN A 9 1.19 -5.06 17.94
CA GLN A 9 0.19 -6.13 18.07
C GLN A 9 -0.55 -6.10 19.40
N LYS A 10 0.17 -5.89 20.52
CA LYS A 10 -0.46 -5.72 21.84
C LYS A 10 -1.40 -4.51 21.89
N SER A 11 -1.03 -3.41 21.23
CA SER A 11 -1.87 -2.20 21.18
C SER A 11 -3.15 -2.45 20.37
N MET A 12 -3.09 -3.23 19.28
CA MET A 12 -4.26 -3.62 18.50
C MET A 12 -5.24 -4.50 19.27
N ALA A 13 -4.75 -5.48 20.03
CA ALA A 13 -5.61 -6.32 20.87
C ALA A 13 -6.37 -5.50 21.94
N VAL A 14 -5.71 -4.48 22.51
CA VAL A 14 -6.35 -3.54 23.45
C VAL A 14 -7.41 -2.69 22.75
N VAL A 15 -7.14 -2.24 21.52
CA VAL A 15 -8.10 -1.47 20.72
C VAL A 15 -9.38 -2.27 20.46
N GLU A 16 -9.28 -3.54 20.04
CA GLU A 16 -10.46 -4.37 19.77
C GLU A 16 -11.30 -4.62 21.03
N SER A 17 -10.64 -4.88 22.16
CA SER A 17 -11.35 -5.02 23.44
C SER A 17 -12.07 -3.71 23.85
N LEU A 18 -11.43 -2.55 23.66
CA LEU A 18 -12.03 -1.26 23.98
C LEU A 18 -13.18 -0.90 23.04
N LYS A 19 -13.10 -1.24 21.75
CA LYS A 19 -14.21 -1.07 20.79
C LYS A 19 -15.42 -1.91 21.21
N PHE A 20 -15.20 -3.19 21.53
CA PHE A 20 -16.25 -4.08 22.00
C PHE A 20 -16.91 -3.54 23.28
N ASN A 21 -16.11 -3.11 24.26
CA ASN A 21 -16.60 -2.53 25.50
C ASN A 21 -17.37 -1.22 25.26
N ALA A 22 -16.91 -0.36 24.36
CA ALA A 22 -17.60 0.89 24.01
C ALA A 22 -18.99 0.62 23.42
N GLU A 23 -19.13 -0.40 22.57
CA GLU A 23 -20.43 -0.79 22.01
C GLU A 23 -21.35 -1.39 23.09
N GLY A 24 -20.80 -2.22 23.99
CA GLY A 24 -21.52 -2.72 25.15
C GLY A 24 -22.06 -1.60 26.05
N LEU A 25 -21.24 -0.59 26.35
CA LEU A 25 -21.64 0.59 27.13
C LEU A 25 -22.73 1.39 26.43
N LYS A 26 -22.62 1.58 25.10
CA LYS A 26 -23.65 2.23 24.30
C LYS A 26 -24.98 1.49 24.37
N ASN A 27 -24.98 0.15 24.28
CA ASN A 27 -26.20 -0.67 24.38
C ASN A 27 -26.85 -0.61 25.77
N LEU A 28 -26.08 -0.26 26.80
CA LEU A 28 -26.56 0.01 28.16
C LEU A 28 -26.96 1.49 28.38
N ASN A 29 -27.01 2.30 27.32
CA ASN A 29 -27.26 3.75 27.36
C ASN A 29 -26.24 4.55 28.20
N LYS A 30 -25.05 4.00 28.42
CA LYS A 30 -23.92 4.66 29.10
C LYS A 30 -23.06 5.43 28.11
N TYR A 31 -23.64 6.49 27.56
CA TYR A 31 -23.06 7.20 26.41
C TYR A 31 -21.77 7.96 26.75
N GLU A 32 -21.63 8.47 27.97
CA GLU A 32 -20.42 9.19 28.39
C GLU A 32 -19.21 8.24 28.48
N GLU A 33 -19.38 7.08 29.09
CA GLU A 33 -18.34 6.06 29.20
C GLU A 33 -18.02 5.44 27.83
N ALA A 34 -19.03 5.20 27.00
CA ALA A 34 -18.84 4.74 25.63
C ALA A 34 -18.02 5.75 24.81
N SER A 35 -18.29 7.05 24.97
CA SER A 35 -17.56 8.12 24.29
C SER A 35 -16.12 8.21 24.78
N CYS A 36 -15.89 8.14 26.09
CA CYS A 36 -14.55 8.08 26.68
C CYS A 36 -13.74 6.89 26.13
N ALA A 37 -14.34 5.70 26.05
CA ALA A 37 -13.68 4.52 25.49
C ALA A 37 -13.31 4.72 24.01
N LYS A 38 -14.20 5.30 23.19
CA LYS A 38 -13.90 5.64 21.79
C LYS A 38 -12.77 6.67 21.64
N LEU A 39 -12.70 7.67 22.52
CA LEU A 39 -11.59 8.63 22.52
C LEU A 39 -10.24 7.98 22.85
N VAL A 40 -10.23 7.02 23.78
CA VAL A 40 -9.02 6.24 24.09
C VAL A 40 -8.59 5.40 22.89
N VAL A 41 -9.54 4.72 22.24
CA VAL A 41 -9.29 3.99 20.98
C VAL A 41 -8.65 4.89 19.93
N ALA A 42 -9.25 6.06 19.66
CA ALA A 42 -8.73 7.00 18.67
C ALA A 42 -7.30 7.47 18.97
N LYS A 43 -6.96 7.69 20.26
CA LYS A 43 -5.60 8.06 20.68
C LYS A 43 -4.59 6.94 20.45
N ILE A 44 -4.97 5.69 20.74
CA ILE A 44 -4.10 4.52 20.53
C ILE A 44 -3.91 4.31 19.02
N ASP A 45 -4.97 4.34 18.23
CA ASP A 45 -4.94 4.20 16.77
C ASP A 45 -4.02 5.23 16.13
N LYS A 46 -4.15 6.51 16.51
CA LYS A 46 -3.27 7.59 16.03
C LYS A 46 -1.79 7.31 16.33
N ASN A 47 -1.48 6.81 17.52
CA ASN A 47 -0.10 6.50 17.88
C ASN A 47 0.43 5.29 17.09
N VAL A 48 -0.39 4.25 16.91
CA VAL A 48 -0.03 3.08 16.08
C VAL A 48 0.24 3.49 14.64
N GLN A 49 -0.64 4.27 14.02
CA GLN A 49 -0.45 4.77 12.64
C GLN A 49 0.84 5.57 12.49
N MET A 50 1.15 6.45 13.44
CA MET A 50 2.39 7.22 13.44
C MET A 50 3.64 6.32 13.53
N GLN A 51 3.61 5.24 14.31
CA GLN A 51 4.72 4.28 14.37
C GLN A 51 4.86 3.50 13.06
N ILE A 52 3.75 3.05 12.47
CA ILE A 52 3.74 2.36 11.18
C ILE A 52 4.33 3.25 10.09
N SER A 53 3.84 4.48 9.95
CA SER A 53 4.35 5.46 8.98
C SER A 53 5.85 5.69 9.13
N ARG A 54 6.35 5.80 10.37
CA ARG A 54 7.79 5.92 10.63
C ARG A 54 8.58 4.68 10.19
N ILE A 55 8.05 3.48 10.43
CA ILE A 55 8.70 2.23 10.00
C ILE A 55 8.75 2.17 8.48
N VAL A 56 7.63 2.45 7.80
CA VAL A 56 7.55 2.48 6.33
C VAL A 56 8.62 3.39 5.75
N SER A 57 8.70 4.65 6.21
CA SER A 57 9.69 5.62 5.72
C SER A 57 11.14 5.16 5.92
N LEU A 58 11.46 4.54 7.07
CA LEU A 58 12.81 4.04 7.33
C LEU A 58 13.20 2.90 6.38
N TYR A 59 12.27 2.00 6.08
CA TYR A 59 12.51 0.89 5.16
C TYR A 59 12.54 1.33 3.70
N GLU A 60 11.73 2.32 3.30
CA GLU A 60 11.82 2.92 1.97
C GLU A 60 13.19 3.59 1.78
N HIS A 61 13.65 4.39 2.74
CA HIS A 61 14.97 5.01 2.66
C HIS A 61 16.09 3.95 2.62
N ALA A 62 15.97 2.88 3.40
CA ALA A 62 16.93 1.77 3.34
C ALA A 62 16.93 1.09 1.97
N ALA A 63 15.75 0.85 1.39
CA ALA A 63 15.63 0.31 0.04
C ALA A 63 16.29 1.22 -1.00
N ASP A 64 16.12 2.54 -0.89
CA ASP A 64 16.75 3.51 -1.80
C ASP A 64 18.29 3.48 -1.71
N PHE A 65 18.85 3.32 -0.50
CA PHE A 65 20.30 3.14 -0.35
C PHE A 65 20.78 1.83 -0.96
N TYR A 66 20.07 0.72 -0.76
CA TYR A 66 20.42 -0.57 -1.34
C TYR A 66 20.29 -0.58 -2.87
N LEU A 67 19.30 0.13 -3.42
CA LEU A 67 19.13 0.30 -4.87
C LEU A 67 20.35 0.99 -5.50
N LYS A 68 20.87 2.05 -4.86
CA LYS A 68 22.08 2.75 -5.34
C LYS A 68 23.32 1.86 -5.40
N THR A 69 23.34 0.79 -4.61
CA THR A 69 24.43 -0.20 -4.58
C THR A 69 24.09 -1.49 -5.33
N ASN A 70 22.96 -1.53 -6.05
CA ASN A 70 22.42 -2.73 -6.71
C ASN A 70 22.35 -3.96 -5.79
N ASP A 71 21.88 -3.75 -4.56
CA ASP A 71 21.84 -4.76 -3.50
C ASP A 71 20.43 -5.36 -3.37
N ILE A 72 20.34 -6.69 -3.40
CA ILE A 72 19.08 -7.45 -3.31
C ILE A 72 18.28 -7.16 -2.03
N ARG A 73 18.93 -6.62 -0.99
CA ARG A 73 18.26 -6.18 0.24
C ARG A 73 17.25 -5.06 0.00
N ALA A 74 17.35 -4.33 -1.10
CA ALA A 74 16.33 -3.36 -1.48
C ALA A 74 14.94 -4.00 -1.58
N TYR A 75 14.83 -5.11 -2.30
CA TYR A 75 13.58 -5.86 -2.44
C TYR A 75 13.11 -6.43 -1.10
N SER A 76 14.04 -6.94 -0.29
CA SER A 76 13.74 -7.46 1.05
C SER A 76 13.13 -6.39 1.98
N CYS A 77 13.59 -5.13 1.86
CA CYS A 77 13.02 -4.01 2.60
C CYS A 77 11.57 -3.73 2.18
N LEU A 78 11.27 -3.75 0.88
CA LEU A 78 9.91 -3.55 0.38
C LEU A 78 8.96 -4.65 0.85
N MET A 79 9.38 -5.92 0.74
CA MET A 79 8.61 -7.07 1.19
C MET A 79 8.33 -7.04 2.70
N TYR A 80 9.29 -6.56 3.49
CA TYR A 80 9.07 -6.38 4.93
C TYR A 80 7.97 -5.35 5.20
N VAL A 81 7.98 -4.22 4.49
CA VAL A 81 6.95 -3.18 4.63
C VAL A 81 5.58 -3.71 4.26
N ILE A 82 5.46 -4.40 3.12
CA ILE A 82 4.18 -4.96 2.64
C ILE A 82 3.63 -5.93 3.69
N ARG A 83 4.43 -6.89 4.15
CA ARG A 83 4.01 -7.82 5.21
C ARG A 83 3.56 -7.09 6.47
N MET A 84 4.32 -6.10 6.92
CA MET A 84 3.96 -5.33 8.11
C MET A 84 2.66 -4.53 7.92
N LEU A 85 2.41 -3.96 6.74
CA LEU A 85 1.15 -3.25 6.47
C LEU A 85 -0.04 -4.21 6.50
N VAL A 86 0.11 -5.39 5.90
CA VAL A 86 -0.90 -6.46 5.92
C VAL A 86 -1.18 -6.94 7.35
N GLU A 87 -0.13 -7.24 8.13
CA GLU A 87 -0.25 -7.67 9.53
C GLU A 87 -0.96 -6.64 10.43
N ASN A 88 -0.97 -5.36 10.04
CA ASN A 88 -1.62 -4.26 10.76
C ASN A 88 -2.92 -3.79 10.09
N ALA A 89 -3.50 -4.63 9.23
CA ALA A 89 -4.75 -4.36 8.50
C ALA A 89 -4.74 -3.04 7.69
N GLN A 90 -3.56 -2.54 7.33
CA GLN A 90 -3.40 -1.35 6.48
C GLN A 90 -3.40 -1.77 5.00
N ILE A 91 -4.43 -2.51 4.57
CA ILE A 91 -4.45 -3.18 3.25
C ILE A 91 -4.34 -2.18 2.09
N GLY A 92 -5.13 -1.10 2.10
CA GLY A 92 -5.06 -0.08 1.07
C GLY A 92 -3.67 0.54 0.92
N GLN A 93 -2.98 0.79 2.03
CA GLN A 93 -1.59 1.28 2.01
C GLN A 93 -0.62 0.21 1.49
N ALA A 94 -0.82 -1.07 1.81
CA ALA A 94 0.01 -2.16 1.28
C ALA A 94 -0.12 -2.27 -0.25
N ILE A 95 -1.35 -2.18 -0.77
CA ILE A 95 -1.65 -2.18 -2.20
C ILE A 95 -0.99 -0.98 -2.88
N GLU A 96 -1.22 0.24 -2.40
CA GLU A 96 -0.61 1.46 -2.95
C GLU A 96 0.92 1.36 -2.96
N PHE A 97 1.50 0.85 -1.87
CA PHE A 97 2.94 0.67 -1.74
C PHE A 97 3.51 -0.28 -2.80
N CYS A 98 2.82 -1.38 -3.11
CA CYS A 98 3.18 -2.32 -4.16
C CYS A 98 3.23 -1.62 -5.53
N PHE A 99 2.15 -0.93 -5.91
CA PHE A 99 2.06 -0.26 -7.21
C PHE A 99 3.06 0.88 -7.35
N ARG A 100 3.22 1.72 -6.32
CA ARG A 100 4.18 2.83 -6.33
C ARG A 100 5.62 2.33 -6.52
N ASN A 101 6.01 1.29 -5.79
CA ASN A 101 7.37 0.75 -5.89
C ASN A 101 7.57 -0.09 -7.15
N GLY A 102 6.55 -0.82 -7.63
CA GLY A 102 6.63 -1.53 -8.90
C GLY A 102 6.94 -0.59 -10.06
N TYR A 103 6.27 0.56 -10.10
CA TYR A 103 6.55 1.60 -11.10
C TYR A 103 7.95 2.18 -10.95
N ARG A 104 8.38 2.46 -9.72
CA ARG A 104 9.73 2.94 -9.45
C ARG A 104 10.78 1.97 -10.00
N TYR A 105 10.62 0.67 -9.79
CA TYR A 105 11.53 -0.35 -10.31
C TYR A 105 11.49 -0.46 -11.84
N LEU A 106 10.32 -0.32 -12.44
CA LEU A 106 10.16 -0.33 -13.90
C LEU A 106 10.85 0.88 -14.57
N ILE A 107 10.61 2.08 -14.03
CA ILE A 107 11.08 3.34 -14.62
C ILE A 107 12.54 3.60 -14.25
N GLU A 108 12.83 3.68 -12.95
CA GLU A 108 14.12 4.17 -12.42
C GLU A 108 15.19 3.07 -12.40
N CYS A 109 14.80 1.84 -12.05
CA CYS A 109 15.76 0.75 -11.88
C CYS A 109 15.94 -0.14 -13.13
N ASN A 110 15.05 -0.01 -14.13
CA ASN A 110 15.02 -0.88 -15.31
C ASN A 110 14.96 -2.38 -14.96
N ASP A 111 14.26 -2.72 -13.87
CA ASP A 111 14.08 -4.10 -13.42
C ASP A 111 12.60 -4.49 -13.55
N PRO A 112 12.19 -4.98 -14.75
CA PRO A 112 10.79 -5.33 -15.01
C PRO A 112 10.34 -6.56 -14.22
N GLN A 113 11.26 -7.43 -13.78
CA GLN A 113 10.90 -8.63 -13.02
C GLN A 113 10.43 -8.23 -11.62
N ILE A 114 11.21 -7.41 -10.91
CA ILE A 114 10.80 -6.94 -9.57
C ILE A 114 9.54 -6.06 -9.65
N ALA A 115 9.41 -5.27 -10.72
CA ALA A 115 8.20 -4.49 -10.95
C ALA A 115 6.95 -5.40 -11.05
N GLU A 116 7.03 -6.47 -11.85
CA GLU A 116 5.93 -7.42 -12.01
C GLU A 116 5.61 -8.19 -10.72
N ASP A 117 6.64 -8.60 -9.96
CA ASP A 117 6.45 -9.27 -8.67
C ASP A 117 5.67 -8.37 -7.69
N LEU A 118 6.01 -7.07 -7.66
CA LEU A 118 5.30 -6.08 -6.83
C LEU A 118 3.87 -5.85 -7.31
N TYR A 119 3.64 -5.70 -8.61
CA TYR A 119 2.28 -5.55 -9.15
C TYR A 119 1.41 -6.78 -8.87
N THR A 120 1.94 -7.98 -9.08
CA THR A 120 1.26 -9.24 -8.78
C THR A 120 0.90 -9.31 -7.31
N THR A 121 1.84 -8.99 -6.41
CA THR A 121 1.58 -8.95 -4.96
C THR A 121 0.47 -7.96 -4.61
N GLY A 122 0.48 -6.76 -5.21
CA GLY A 122 -0.55 -5.74 -4.99
C GLY A 122 -1.93 -6.21 -5.44
N GLU A 123 -2.00 -6.90 -6.58
CA GLU A 123 -3.24 -7.43 -7.14
C GLU A 123 -3.78 -8.61 -6.33
N GLU A 124 -2.92 -9.52 -5.87
CA GLU A 124 -3.29 -10.60 -4.96
C GLU A 124 -3.90 -10.06 -3.66
N LEU A 125 -3.29 -9.02 -3.07
CA LEU A 125 -3.82 -8.36 -1.87
C LEU A 125 -5.17 -7.69 -2.14
N ARG A 126 -5.33 -7.09 -3.32
CA ARG A 126 -6.59 -6.45 -3.73
C ARG A 126 -7.72 -7.47 -3.81
N ILE A 127 -7.49 -8.59 -4.50
CA ILE A 127 -8.46 -9.68 -4.66
C ILE A 127 -8.77 -10.31 -3.31
N LEU A 128 -7.76 -10.61 -2.50
CA LEU A 128 -7.93 -11.27 -1.20
C LEU A 128 -8.78 -10.45 -0.21
N HIS A 129 -8.80 -9.14 -0.34
CA HIS A 129 -9.47 -8.22 0.59
C HIS A 129 -10.60 -7.42 -0.05
N ASP A 130 -11.13 -7.87 -1.20
CA ASP A 130 -12.27 -7.27 -1.92
C ASP A 130 -12.12 -5.74 -2.13
N HIS A 131 -10.88 -5.26 -2.32
CA HIS A 131 -10.67 -3.85 -2.62
C HIS A 131 -11.00 -3.57 -4.09
N GLN A 132 -11.87 -2.59 -4.33
CA GLN A 132 -12.09 -2.11 -5.69
C GLN A 132 -10.79 -1.56 -6.24
N HIS A 133 -10.53 -1.87 -7.51
CA HIS A 133 -9.38 -1.34 -8.21
C HIS A 133 -9.50 0.19 -8.29
N SER A 134 -8.53 0.89 -7.71
CA SER A 134 -8.32 2.33 -7.96
C SER A 134 -6.90 2.48 -8.46
N CYS A 135 -6.75 2.83 -9.75
CA CYS A 135 -5.41 2.93 -10.30
C CYS A 135 -4.76 4.23 -9.82
N VAL A 136 -3.60 4.10 -9.18
CA VAL A 136 -2.81 5.24 -8.71
C VAL A 136 -2.14 5.96 -9.89
N PHE A 137 -2.00 5.30 -11.04
CA PHE A 137 -1.37 5.84 -12.25
C PHE A 137 -2.36 6.55 -13.16
N THR A 138 -2.76 7.77 -12.81
CA THR A 138 -3.73 8.52 -13.62
C THR A 138 -3.11 9.26 -14.82
N GLU A 139 -1.78 9.38 -14.89
CA GLU A 139 -1.11 10.20 -15.90
C GLU A 139 0.12 9.51 -16.51
N PHE A 140 0.16 9.48 -17.85
CA PHE A 140 1.34 9.10 -18.63
C PHE A 140 2.23 10.32 -18.86
N VAL A 141 3.43 10.34 -18.28
CA VAL A 141 4.36 11.46 -18.43
C VAL A 141 5.49 11.08 -19.39
N GLU A 142 5.38 11.55 -20.64
CA GLU A 142 6.34 11.29 -21.73
C GLU A 142 7.80 11.60 -21.36
N ALA A 143 8.01 12.63 -20.52
CA ALA A 143 9.34 13.05 -20.09
C ALA A 143 10.12 11.95 -19.35
N TYR A 144 9.44 10.97 -18.73
CA TYR A 144 10.08 9.84 -18.06
C TYR A 144 10.65 8.78 -19.01
N PHE A 145 10.36 8.88 -20.31
CA PHE A 145 10.74 7.88 -21.30
C PHE A 145 11.62 8.43 -22.43
N LYS A 146 12.08 9.68 -22.31
CA LYS A 146 12.84 10.39 -23.36
C LYS A 146 14.01 9.59 -23.95
N ASP A 147 14.65 8.75 -23.14
CA ASP A 147 15.83 7.98 -23.54
C ASP A 147 15.56 6.47 -23.68
N ASN A 148 14.30 6.04 -23.56
CA ASN A 148 13.94 4.62 -23.64
C ASN A 148 12.57 4.41 -24.30
N VAL A 149 12.58 4.53 -25.63
CA VAL A 149 11.40 4.36 -26.49
C VAL A 149 10.76 2.97 -26.32
N THR A 150 11.56 1.92 -26.10
CA THR A 150 11.04 0.57 -25.84
C THR A 150 10.21 0.53 -24.54
N LYS A 151 10.66 1.21 -23.47
CA LYS A 151 9.87 1.36 -22.25
C LYS A 151 8.58 2.16 -22.47
N ALA A 152 8.66 3.24 -23.26
CA ALA A 152 7.48 4.00 -23.64
C ALA A 152 6.46 3.11 -24.35
N ILE A 153 6.93 2.27 -25.29
CA ILE A 153 6.08 1.35 -26.05
C ILE A 153 5.49 0.27 -25.15
N ILE A 154 6.25 -0.34 -24.23
CA ILE A 154 5.71 -1.35 -23.31
C ILE A 154 4.63 -0.74 -22.40
N LEU A 155 4.92 0.39 -21.77
CA LEU A 155 3.97 1.04 -20.87
C LEU A 155 2.73 1.53 -21.64
N LYS A 156 2.93 2.12 -22.82
CA LYS A 156 1.85 2.57 -23.70
C LYS A 156 1.04 1.42 -24.30
N CYS A 157 1.63 0.28 -24.65
CA CYS A 157 0.87 -0.89 -25.12
C CYS A 157 0.00 -1.50 -24.01
N ASN A 158 0.52 -1.55 -22.78
CA ASN A 158 -0.25 -1.97 -21.60
C ASN A 158 -1.37 -0.96 -21.26
N PHE A 159 -1.16 0.33 -21.59
CA PHE A 159 -2.17 1.37 -21.44
C PHE A 159 -3.25 1.32 -22.56
N ILE A 160 -2.84 1.19 -23.82
CA ILE A 160 -3.69 1.26 -25.04
C ILE A 160 -4.58 0.04 -25.23
N GLN A 161 -4.17 -1.17 -24.82
CA GLN A 161 -5.05 -2.35 -24.93
C GLN A 161 -6.38 -2.17 -24.17
N ASN A 162 -6.48 -1.17 -23.29
CA ASN A 162 -7.63 -0.89 -22.45
C ASN A 162 -8.39 0.40 -22.84
N GLU A 163 -8.02 1.09 -23.93
CA GLU A 163 -8.69 2.32 -24.44
C GLU A 163 -9.87 2.04 -25.39
N ARG A 164 -10.13 0.78 -25.78
CA ARG A 164 -11.34 0.44 -26.56
C ARG A 164 -12.49 0.13 -25.62
N ASN A 165 -13.09 1.18 -25.02
CA ASN A 165 -14.54 1.32 -24.86
C ASN A 165 -14.91 2.76 -24.44
N GLU A 166 -15.43 3.47 -25.45
CA GLU A 166 -16.48 4.49 -25.43
C GLU A 166 -16.28 5.84 -24.70
N SER A 167 -16.01 6.84 -25.54
CA SER A 167 -16.68 8.16 -25.57
C SER A 167 -16.94 8.86 -24.23
N GLU A 168 -16.01 9.72 -23.82
CA GLU A 168 -16.20 11.08 -23.26
C GLU A 168 -14.90 11.49 -22.55
N ASN A 169 -14.09 12.37 -23.18
CA ASN A 169 -12.98 13.22 -22.65
C ASN A 169 -12.35 12.95 -21.26
N GLY A 170 -12.25 11.71 -20.81
CA GLY A 170 -11.62 11.27 -19.58
C GLY A 170 -10.67 10.13 -19.91
N TYR A 171 -9.39 10.32 -19.58
CA TYR A 171 -8.40 9.26 -19.72
C TYR A 171 -8.64 8.22 -18.62
N THR A 172 -9.35 7.13 -18.92
CA THR A 172 -9.46 5.97 -18.05
C THR A 172 -8.71 4.80 -18.66
N HIS A 173 -7.92 4.09 -17.85
CA HIS A 173 -7.30 2.83 -18.24
C HIS A 173 -7.74 1.74 -17.25
N THR A 174 -8.01 0.55 -17.77
CA THR A 174 -8.25 -0.64 -16.95
C THR A 174 -6.89 -1.22 -16.59
N CYS A 175 -6.49 -1.12 -15.33
CA CYS A 175 -5.30 -1.80 -14.85
C CYS A 175 -5.53 -3.32 -14.94
N MET A 176 -4.47 -4.09 -15.22
CA MET A 176 -4.48 -5.53 -15.48
C MET A 176 -5.04 -6.36 -14.29
N SER A 177 -6.34 -6.27 -14.10
CA SER A 177 -7.14 -7.22 -13.35
C SER A 177 -7.79 -8.07 -14.41
N LYS A 178 -7.24 -9.27 -14.63
CA LYS A 178 -7.96 -10.28 -15.41
C LYS A 178 -9.19 -10.65 -14.58
N ASP A 179 -10.36 -10.38 -15.14
CA ASP A 179 -11.63 -10.98 -14.71
C ASP A 179 -11.54 -12.52 -14.70
#